data_AF-A0A967P7L9-F1
#
_entry.id   AF-A0A967P7L9-F1
#
_cell.length_a   1.000
_cell.length_b   1.000
_cell.length_c   1.000
_cell.angle_alpha   90.00
_cell.angle_beta   90.00
_cell.angle_gamma   90.00
#
_symmetry.space_group_name_H-M   'P 1'
#
loop_
_entity.id
_entity.type
_entity.pdbx_description
1 polymer ?
#
loop_
_entity_poly.entity_id
_entity_poly.type
_entity_poly.pdbx_seq_one_letter_code
_entity_poly.pdbx_strand_id
1 'polypeptide(L)'
;SYAENVKVLSSVNAIREECKFFSPVTAKVNYNDELSILDKKGDWNWVSFLDVEGCIHNSAITERKVALTNLDTSSDEIVSYNEVSLAGKGFFQELYTFTNPNAKFGTLEAIESFEVTQQQLTEFAEEGSLNLP
;
A
#
# COMPACT_ATOMS: atom_id res chain seq x y z
N SER A 1 21.39 21.33 -8.79
CA SER A 1 20.30 20.34 -8.84
C SER A 1 19.70 20.28 -7.45
N TYR A 2 18.43 20.67 -7.28
CA TYR A 2 17.77 20.73 -5.97
C TYR A 2 16.98 19.43 -5.81
N ALA A 3 17.41 18.53 -4.92
CA ALA A 3 16.65 17.33 -4.61
C ALA A 3 15.54 17.72 -3.63
N GLU A 4 14.29 17.51 -4.03
CA GLU A 4 13.13 17.76 -3.17
C GLU A 4 12.85 16.52 -2.33
N ASN A 5 12.91 16.64 -1.01
CA ASN A 5 12.67 15.53 -0.08
C ASN A 5 11.22 15.55 0.42
N VAL A 6 10.58 14.38 0.42
CA VAL A 6 9.20 14.18 0.89
C VAL A 6 9.14 13.11 1.96
N LYS A 7 8.11 13.16 2.82
CA LYS A 7 7.88 12.14 3.85
C LYS A 7 6.59 11.37 3.62
N VAL A 8 6.65 10.09 3.96
CA VAL A 8 5.51 9.17 3.90
C VAL A 8 4.54 9.45 5.05
N LEU A 9 3.26 9.62 4.75
CA LEU A 9 2.23 9.99 5.74
C LEU A 9 1.21 8.87 6.03
N SER A 10 1.05 7.89 5.13
CA SER A 10 0.06 6.82 5.29
C SER A 10 0.68 5.57 5.96
N SER A 11 -0.15 4.76 6.64
CA SER A 11 0.29 3.58 7.40
C SER A 11 0.65 2.37 6.53
N VAL A 12 0.32 2.37 5.24
CA VAL A 12 0.72 1.33 4.27
C VAL A 12 1.05 1.99 2.94
N ASN A 13 2.33 2.12 2.61
CA ASN A 13 2.76 2.64 1.32
C ASN A 13 3.89 1.82 0.72
N ALA A 14 3.96 1.84 -0.61
CA ALA A 14 4.91 1.07 -1.36
C ALA A 14 5.46 1.89 -2.52
N ILE A 15 6.75 1.76 -2.76
CA ILE A 15 7.41 2.14 -4.00
C ILE A 15 7.15 1.00 -4.98
N ARG A 16 6.68 1.35 -6.17
CA ARG A 16 6.31 0.42 -7.23
C ARG A 16 7.25 0.55 -8.42
N GLU A 17 7.36 -0.50 -9.22
CA GLU A 17 8.21 -0.51 -10.42
C GLU A 17 7.73 0.49 -11.48
N GLU A 18 6.41 0.60 -11.67
CA GLU A 18 5.76 1.54 -12.57
C GLU A 18 4.77 2.45 -11.81
N CYS A 19 4.46 3.59 -12.42
CA CYS A 19 3.53 4.60 -11.89
C CYS A 19 2.07 4.17 -12.11
N LYS A 20 1.71 3.02 -11.54
CA LYS A 20 0.40 2.38 -11.65
C LYS A 20 0.09 1.68 -10.33
N PHE A 21 -1.16 1.71 -9.88
CA PHE A 21 -1.55 1.11 -8.59
C PHE A 21 -1.36 -0.41 -8.51
N PHE A 22 -1.46 -1.10 -9.63
CA PHE A 22 -1.33 -2.56 -9.70
C PHE A 22 0.12 -3.00 -9.95
N SER A 23 1.03 -2.10 -10.31
CA SER A 23 2.44 -2.42 -10.54
C SER A 23 3.07 -3.15 -9.35
N PRO A 24 3.99 -4.12 -9.58
CA PRO A 24 4.73 -4.79 -8.52
C PRO A 24 5.35 -3.81 -7.50
N VAL A 25 5.34 -4.23 -6.23
CA VAL A 25 5.95 -3.47 -5.13
C VAL A 25 7.44 -3.79 -5.06
N THR A 26 8.27 -2.76 -5.25
CA THR A 26 9.73 -2.86 -5.18
C THR A 26 10.24 -2.67 -3.76
N ALA A 27 9.62 -1.75 -3.00
CA ALA A 27 9.93 -1.54 -1.59
C ALA A 27 8.69 -1.11 -0.80
N LYS A 28 8.62 -1.53 0.46
CA LYS A 28 7.63 -1.01 1.41
C LYS A 28 8.26 0.17 2.15
N VAL A 29 7.50 1.24 2.32
CA VAL A 29 7.93 2.44 3.04
C VAL A 29 6.99 2.71 4.19
N ASN A 30 7.55 3.08 5.33
CA ASN A 30 6.85 3.29 6.57
C ASN A 30 6.55 4.77 6.78
N TYR A 31 5.63 5.04 7.70
CA TYR A 31 5.36 6.40 8.15
C TYR A 31 6.65 7.12 8.55
N ASN A 32 6.78 8.37 8.11
CA ASN A 32 7.92 9.27 8.38
C ASN A 32 9.25 8.88 7.67
N ASP A 33 9.26 7.85 6.82
CA ASP A 33 10.39 7.60 5.90
C ASP A 33 10.57 8.79 4.96
N GLU A 34 11.84 9.14 4.69
CA GLU A 34 12.22 10.24 3.80
C GLU A 34 12.62 9.71 2.43
N LEU A 35 12.01 10.28 1.38
CA LEU A 35 12.19 9.90 -0.01
C LEU A 35 12.73 11.10 -0.79
N SER A 36 13.64 10.86 -1.72
CA SER A 36 14.11 11.90 -2.64
C SER A 36 13.36 11.81 -3.96
N ILE A 37 12.65 12.88 -4.34
CA ILE A 37 11.97 12.95 -5.64
C ILE A 37 12.99 13.20 -6.74
N LEU A 38 13.01 12.32 -7.73
CA LEU A 38 13.83 12.40 -8.92
C LEU A 38 13.06 13.00 -10.11
N ASP A 39 11.78 12.65 -10.26
CA ASP A 39 10.91 13.16 -11.33
C ASP A 39 9.43 13.20 -10.88
N LYS A 40 8.63 14.11 -11.46
CA LYS A 40 7.19 14.24 -11.16
C LYS A 40 6.37 14.03 -12.44
N LYS A 41 5.43 13.09 -12.42
CA LYS A 41 4.55 12.75 -13.55
C LYS A 41 3.10 12.70 -13.09
N GLY A 42 2.39 13.83 -13.22
CA GLY A 42 0.99 13.93 -12.81
C GLY A 42 0.82 13.66 -11.32
N ASP A 43 0.04 12.64 -10.98
CA ASP A 43 -0.22 12.24 -9.59
C ASP A 43 0.83 11.28 -9.00
N TRP A 44 1.91 11.01 -9.76
CA TRP A 44 2.98 10.10 -9.36
C TRP A 44 4.34 10.80 -9.30
N ASN A 45 5.21 10.30 -8.43
CA ASN A 45 6.60 10.75 -8.31
C ASN A 45 7.53 9.56 -8.47
N TRP A 46 8.55 9.71 -9.32
CA TRP A 46 9.70 8.83 -9.31
C TRP A 46 10.59 9.21 -8.13
N VAL A 47 10.83 8.29 -7.23
CA VAL A 47 11.56 8.51 -5.99
C VAL A 47 12.73 7.54 -5.85
N SER A 48 13.76 8.00 -5.16
CA SER A 48 14.84 7.16 -4.63
C SER A 48 14.65 6.98 -3.13
N PHE A 49 14.77 5.74 -2.66
CA PHE A 49 14.77 5.38 -1.25
C PHE A 49 15.82 4.30 -1.01
N LEU A 50 16.82 4.61 -0.18
CA LEU A 50 18.00 3.77 -0.02
C LEU A 50 18.60 3.48 -1.41
N ASP A 51 18.77 2.20 -1.78
CA ASP A 51 19.30 1.76 -3.07
C ASP A 51 18.20 1.35 -4.07
N VAL A 52 16.94 1.76 -3.83
CA VAL A 52 15.78 1.43 -4.68
C VAL A 52 15.20 2.69 -5.30
N GLU A 53 14.91 2.62 -6.60
CA GLU A 53 14.13 3.62 -7.33
C GLU A 53 12.78 3.06 -7.77
N GLY A 54 11.78 3.92 -7.84
CA GLY A 54 10.47 3.56 -8.40
C GLY A 54 9.43 4.66 -8.22
N CYS A 55 8.17 4.32 -8.52
CA CYS A 55 7.04 5.25 -8.44
C CYS A 55 6.32 5.18 -7.09
N ILE A 56 5.95 6.35 -6.57
CA ILE A 56 5.03 6.51 -5.44
C ILE A 56 3.95 7.55 -5.77
N HIS A 57 2.70 7.24 -5.41
CA HIS A 57 1.56 8.13 -5.68
C HIS A 57 1.51 9.29 -4.67
N ASN A 58 1.03 10.45 -5.09
CA ASN A 58 0.90 11.66 -4.27
C ASN A 58 0.12 11.43 -2.96
N SER A 59 -0.88 10.56 -2.97
CA SER A 59 -1.66 10.23 -1.75
C SER A 59 -0.84 9.57 -0.63
N ALA A 60 0.34 9.03 -0.94
CA ALA A 60 1.21 8.35 0.02
C ALA A 60 2.22 9.30 0.70
N ILE A 61 2.43 10.49 0.15
CA ILE A 61 3.49 11.41 0.55
C ILE A 61 2.93 12.82 0.84
N THR A 62 3.60 13.55 1.73
CA THR A 62 3.35 14.99 1.91
C THR A 62 4.60 15.76 1.45
N GLU A 63 4.40 16.74 0.56
CA GLU A 63 5.43 17.71 0.19
C GLU A 63 5.74 18.59 1.41
N ARG A 64 6.97 18.48 1.93
CA ARG A 64 7.45 19.42 2.95
C ARG A 64 7.98 20.66 2.24
N LYS A 65 7.18 21.70 2.11
CA LYS A 65 7.72 23.06 1.93
C LYS A 65 8.53 23.40 3.16
N VAL A 66 9.85 23.42 3.03
CA VAL A 66 10.79 23.62 4.12
C VAL A 66 10.71 25.08 4.61
N ALA A 67 9.79 25.36 5.52
CA ALA A 67 9.91 26.48 6.44
C ALA A 67 10.35 25.90 7.79
N LEU A 68 11.62 26.06 8.12
CA LEU A 68 12.22 25.66 9.38
C LEU A 68 11.61 26.50 10.52
N THR A 69 10.62 25.96 11.21
CA THR A 69 10.22 26.45 12.53
C THR A 69 9.95 25.27 13.45
N ASN A 70 10.80 25.14 14.47
CA ASN A 70 10.69 24.20 15.58
C ASN A 70 9.29 24.25 16.21
N LEU A 71 8.68 23.09 16.51
CA LEU A 71 7.82 22.93 17.69
C LEU A 71 7.54 21.46 18.00
N ASP A 72 7.32 21.24 19.29
CA ASP A 72 7.45 20.02 20.07
C ASP A 72 6.38 18.93 19.90
N THR A 73 6.81 17.74 20.36
CA THR A 73 6.11 16.51 20.76
C THR A 73 4.60 16.60 21.06
N SER A 74 3.81 15.59 20.63
CA SER A 74 2.79 14.91 21.47
C SER A 74 2.16 13.66 20.82
N SER A 75 2.08 12.62 21.66
CA SER A 75 1.15 11.47 21.72
C SER A 75 1.15 10.39 20.63
N ASP A 76 1.80 9.28 21.01
CA ASP A 76 1.51 7.91 20.59
C ASP A 76 0.03 7.54 20.80
N GLU A 77 -0.62 7.04 19.75
CA GLU A 77 -1.76 6.14 19.89
C GLU A 77 -1.57 4.99 18.89
N ILE A 78 -0.79 3.99 19.31
CA ILE A 78 -0.61 2.74 18.58
C ILE A 78 -1.89 1.94 18.78
N VAL A 79 -2.84 2.08 17.85
CA VAL A 79 -3.99 1.18 17.78
C VAL A 79 -3.47 -0.21 17.46
N SER A 80 -3.49 -1.07 18.48
CA SER A 80 -3.08 -2.47 18.38
C SER A 80 -3.95 -3.19 17.36
N TYR A 81 -3.32 -3.95 16.45
CA TYR A 81 -3.97 -4.82 15.47
C TYR A 81 -5.04 -5.76 16.08
N ASN A 82 -5.01 -6.00 17.40
CA ASN A 82 -5.99 -6.81 18.10
C ASN A 82 -7.38 -6.15 18.27
N GLU A 83 -7.50 -4.82 18.16
CA GLU A 83 -8.82 -4.15 18.29
C GLU A 83 -9.63 -4.17 16.98
N VAL A 84 -8.97 -4.33 15.83
CA VAL A 84 -9.63 -4.39 14.50
C VAL A 84 -10.46 -5.67 14.32
N SER A 85 -10.11 -6.75 15.03
CA SER A 85 -10.80 -8.05 14.92
C SER A 85 -12.20 -8.06 15.56
N LEU A 86 -12.52 -7.08 16.42
CA LEU A 86 -13.77 -7.07 17.21
C LEU A 86 -14.91 -6.31 16.53
N ALA A 87 -14.60 -5.38 15.61
CA ALA A 87 -15.57 -4.47 15.02
C ALA A 87 -16.21 -4.99 13.72
N GLY A 88 -15.68 -6.08 13.14
CA GLY A 88 -16.13 -6.62 11.85
C GLY A 88 -16.39 -8.13 11.89
N LYS A 89 -17.40 -8.58 12.64
CA LYS A 89 -18.00 -9.94 12.59
C LYS A 89 -16.98 -11.07 12.30
N GLY A 90 -16.19 -11.42 13.31
CA GLY A 90 -15.18 -12.48 13.24
C GLY A 90 -15.78 -13.86 12.94
N PHE A 91 -15.64 -14.32 11.70
CA PHE A 91 -15.65 -15.74 11.38
C PHE A 91 -14.23 -16.26 11.57
N PHE A 92 -14.05 -17.19 12.52
CA PHE A 92 -12.75 -17.82 12.79
C PHE A 92 -12.81 -19.26 12.26
N GLN A 93 -12.29 -19.47 11.05
CA GLN A 93 -12.42 -20.73 10.30
C GLN A 93 -11.99 -21.94 11.14
N GLU A 94 -10.87 -21.82 11.86
CA GLU A 94 -10.31 -22.86 12.72
C GLU A 94 -11.30 -23.33 13.81
N LEU A 95 -11.99 -22.39 14.47
CA LEU A 95 -12.98 -22.69 15.50
C LEU A 95 -14.25 -23.32 14.89
N TYR A 96 -14.63 -22.91 13.68
CA TYR A 96 -15.80 -23.45 13.00
C TYR A 96 -15.56 -24.87 12.47
N THR A 97 -14.38 -25.16 11.93
CA THR A 97 -13.96 -26.52 11.53
C THR A 97 -13.85 -27.45 12.73
N PHE A 98 -13.39 -26.96 13.89
CA PHE A 98 -13.32 -27.75 15.12
C PHE A 98 -14.72 -28.17 15.62
N THR A 99 -15.69 -27.27 15.54
CA THR A 99 -17.08 -27.53 15.96
C THR A 99 -17.92 -28.24 14.90
N ASN A 100 -17.52 -28.18 13.62
CA ASN A 100 -18.23 -28.75 12.49
C ASN A 100 -17.28 -29.50 11.55
N PRO A 101 -16.86 -30.73 11.89
CA PRO A 101 -15.87 -31.49 11.11
C PRO A 101 -16.33 -31.90 9.68
N ASN A 102 -17.62 -31.72 9.35
CA ASN A 102 -18.18 -31.96 8.01
C ASN A 102 -18.42 -30.66 7.22
N ALA A 103 -17.97 -29.51 7.74
CA ALA A 103 -18.09 -28.24 7.02
C ALA A 103 -17.24 -28.29 5.74
N LYS A 104 -17.84 -27.87 4.63
CA LYS A 104 -17.18 -27.81 3.32
C LYS A 104 -16.93 -26.36 2.95
N PHE A 105 -15.66 -25.97 2.87
CA PHE A 105 -15.23 -24.61 2.54
C PHE A 105 -14.68 -24.48 1.12
N GLY A 106 -14.89 -25.46 0.24
CA GLY A 106 -14.28 -25.47 -1.10
C GLY A 106 -14.51 -24.20 -1.93
N THR A 107 -15.66 -23.53 -1.80
CA THR A 107 -15.89 -22.23 -2.44
C THR A 107 -15.10 -21.09 -1.79
N LEU A 108 -14.94 -21.13 -0.47
CA LEU A 108 -14.17 -20.14 0.27
C LEU A 108 -12.67 -20.30 0.00
N GLU A 109 -12.17 -21.54 0.04
CA GLU A 109 -10.80 -21.90 -0.30
C GLU A 109 -10.46 -21.52 -1.75
N ALA A 110 -11.40 -21.70 -2.68
CA ALA A 110 -11.25 -21.26 -4.07
C ALA A 110 -11.18 -19.74 -4.21
N ILE A 111 -11.91 -18.98 -3.37
CA ILE A 111 -11.83 -17.51 -3.34
C ILE A 111 -10.52 -17.07 -2.68
N GLU A 112 -10.07 -17.73 -1.61
CA GLU A 112 -8.82 -17.42 -0.89
C GLU A 112 -7.57 -17.73 -1.72
N SER A 113 -7.60 -18.79 -2.55
CA SER A 113 -6.48 -19.19 -3.41
C SER A 113 -6.50 -18.53 -4.80
N PHE A 114 -7.49 -17.69 -5.10
CA PHE A 114 -7.56 -17.00 -6.36
C PHE A 114 -6.52 -15.88 -6.43
N GLU A 115 -5.43 -16.15 -7.13
CA GLU A 115 -4.39 -15.16 -7.41
C GLU A 115 -4.58 -14.58 -8.82
N VAL A 116 -4.58 -13.25 -8.91
CA VAL A 116 -4.59 -12.54 -10.20
C VAL A 116 -3.18 -12.06 -10.51
N THR A 117 -2.64 -12.50 -11.63
CA THR A 117 -1.32 -12.06 -12.11
C THR A 117 -1.38 -10.65 -12.71
N GLN A 118 -0.24 -9.97 -12.76
CA GLN A 118 -0.13 -8.65 -13.39
C GLN A 118 -0.52 -8.64 -14.87
N GLN A 119 -0.20 -9.73 -15.57
CA GLN A 119 -0.59 -9.89 -16.95
C GLN A 119 -2.12 -9.94 -17.11
N GLN A 120 -2.80 -10.74 -16.29
CA GLN A 120 -4.26 -10.85 -16.32
C GLN A 120 -4.95 -9.53 -15.98
N LEU A 121 -4.40 -8.73 -15.06
CA LEU A 121 -4.93 -7.39 -14.76
C LEU A 121 -4.77 -6.43 -15.93
N THR A 122 -3.64 -6.52 -16.63
CA THR A 122 -3.34 -5.65 -17.78
C THR A 122 -4.27 -6.02 -18.95
N GLU A 123 -4.39 -7.30 -19.27
CA GLU A 123 -5.31 -7.82 -20.30
C GLU A 123 -6.75 -7.42 -19.98
N PHE A 124 -7.20 -7.61 -18.74
CA PHE A 124 -8.55 -7.20 -18.31
C PHE A 124 -8.79 -5.69 -18.50
N ALA A 125 -7.81 -4.85 -18.17
CA ALA A 125 -7.95 -3.41 -18.31
C ALA A 125 -7.99 -2.98 -19.78
N GLU A 126 -7.19 -3.60 -20.64
CA GLU A 126 -7.20 -3.37 -22.09
C GLU A 126 -8.52 -3.80 -22.72
N GLU A 127 -9.00 -5.01 -22.42
CA GLU A 127 -10.29 -5.53 -22.90
C GLU A 127 -11.46 -4.68 -22.41
N GLY A 128 -11.42 -4.24 -21.15
CA GLY A 128 -12.44 -3.40 -20.53
C GLY A 128 -12.39 -1.94 -20.97
N SER A 129 -11.41 -1.53 -21.79
CA SER A 129 -11.15 -0.12 -22.14
C SER A 129 -11.07 0.78 -20.90
N LEU A 130 -10.49 0.27 -19.82
CA LEU A 130 -10.33 0.99 -18.57
C LEU A 130 -9.14 1.93 -18.68
N ASN A 131 -9.33 3.20 -18.32
CA ASN A 131 -8.23 4.14 -18.21
C ASN A 131 -7.48 3.88 -16.90
N LEU A 132 -6.32 3.24 -17.02
CA LEU A 132 -5.43 3.02 -15.90
C LEU A 132 -4.64 4.32 -15.63
N PRO A 133 -4.67 4.85 -14.39
CA PRO A 133 -3.93 6.05 -14.00
C PRO A 133 -2.43 5.78 -13.81
#